data_AF-A0A3D4TPE5-F1
#
_entry.id   AF-A0A3D4TPE5-F1
#
_cell.length_a   1.000
_cell.length_b   1.000
_cell.length_c   1.000
_cell.angle_alpha   90.00
_cell.angle_beta   90.00
_cell.angle_gamma   90.00
#
_symmetry.space_group_name_H-M   'P 1'
#
loop_
_entity.id
_entity.type
_entity.pdbx_description
1 polymer ?
#
loop_
_entity_poly.entity_id
_entity_poly.type
_entity_poly.pdbx_seq_one_letter_code
_entity_poly.pdbx_strand_id
1 'polypeptide(L)'
;MKRLFLRLWLLVGASFLITLLLINLIFDRIYLPTQQRIFAEQVRGQLYALRQGLQGKDEAAQQRQLATWQPHYGIALALLAAPPPITAEEQQQLQRNGMITRQKFEIVRAPLDPAHPDGRWLQLHLPGEPPTSLYLTLVAYSVMLALFGLCLYAWSRVLWRDLDALRVHADRIGAGDLEARAQVSPRSQIRVIVEHSNRMAARVAELVQRQRDLTHAISHELRTPIARVAFGLDLMQDSDDPARRARLAQGLHGDLAELNRLVSELLAYERLEHPSEGEPMQRIEANDWLQACLADARRDAERAGLVLRVQPSALPRVDAEPRLLQLALSNLVGNALRHARSQVEVSLVGVGGRACLRVDDDGPG
;
A
#
# COMPACT_ATOMS: atom_id res chain seq x y z
N MET A 1 13.16 -13.16 -7.63
CA MET A 1 13.15 -12.81 -9.06
C MET A 1 12.71 -13.97 -9.96
N LYS A 2 13.62 -14.83 -10.46
CA LYS A 2 13.29 -15.85 -11.49
C LYS A 2 12.16 -16.80 -11.08
N ARG A 3 12.16 -17.30 -9.84
CA ARG A 3 11.11 -18.20 -9.32
C ARG A 3 9.72 -17.56 -9.23
N LEU A 4 9.63 -16.30 -8.77
CA LEU A 4 8.34 -15.60 -8.67
C LEU A 4 7.80 -15.24 -10.06
N PHE A 5 8.68 -14.77 -10.95
CA PHE A 5 8.32 -14.53 -12.35
C PHE A 5 7.79 -15.80 -13.01
N LEU A 6 8.48 -16.93 -12.85
CA LEU A 6 8.05 -18.21 -13.42
C LEU A 6 6.67 -18.63 -12.90
N ARG A 7 6.41 -18.48 -11.58
CA ARG A 7 5.10 -18.79 -10.97
C ARG A 7 3.99 -17.89 -11.50
N LEU A 8 4.24 -16.57 -11.56
CA LEU A 8 3.28 -15.60 -12.11
C LEU A 8 2.99 -15.90 -13.58
N TRP A 9 4.04 -16.14 -14.37
CA TRP A 9 3.92 -16.46 -15.79
C TRP A 9 3.16 -17.75 -16.04
N LEU A 10 3.43 -18.82 -15.27
CA LEU A 10 2.69 -20.08 -15.36
C LEU A 10 1.21 -19.90 -14.99
N LEU A 11 0.91 -19.18 -13.90
CA LEU A 11 -0.47 -18.98 -13.44
C LEU A 11 -1.27 -18.15 -14.44
N VAL A 12 -0.72 -17.02 -14.87
CA VAL A 12 -1.42 -16.13 -15.80
C VAL A 12 -1.46 -16.73 -17.21
N GLY A 13 -0.41 -17.43 -17.64
CA GLY A 13 -0.39 -18.17 -18.90
C GLY A 13 -1.42 -19.32 -18.92
N ALA A 14 -1.55 -20.07 -17.82
CA ALA A 14 -2.58 -21.09 -17.69
C ALA A 14 -3.99 -20.48 -17.68
N SER A 15 -4.20 -19.38 -16.95
CA SER A 15 -5.47 -18.64 -16.98
C SER A 15 -5.80 -18.18 -18.39
N PHE A 16 -4.83 -17.63 -19.14
CA PHE A 16 -5.01 -17.18 -20.50
C PHE A 16 -5.41 -18.32 -21.44
N LEU A 17 -4.75 -19.47 -21.33
CA LEU A 17 -5.09 -20.66 -22.10
C LEU A 17 -6.51 -21.17 -21.77
N ILE A 18 -6.86 -21.22 -20.48
CA ILE A 18 -8.21 -21.60 -20.02
C ILE A 18 -9.25 -20.64 -20.59
N THR A 19 -9.00 -19.33 -20.54
CA THR A 19 -9.90 -18.31 -21.11
C THR A 19 -10.07 -18.50 -22.61
N LEU A 20 -9.00 -18.79 -23.36
CA LEU A 20 -9.10 -19.07 -24.80
C LEU A 20 -9.93 -20.31 -25.11
N LEU A 21 -9.72 -21.39 -24.36
CA LEU A 21 -10.51 -22.62 -24.49
C LEU A 21 -11.98 -22.37 -24.15
N LEU A 22 -12.25 -21.60 -23.10
CA LEU A 22 -13.60 -21.23 -22.69
C LEU A 22 -14.30 -20.36 -23.75
N ILE A 23 -13.60 -19.38 -24.31
CA ILE A 23 -14.11 -18.53 -25.39
C ILE A 23 -14.49 -19.39 -26.60
N ASN A 24 -13.61 -20.30 -27.03
CA ASN A 24 -13.93 -21.20 -28.16
C ASN A 24 -15.16 -22.07 -27.86
N LEU A 25 -15.25 -22.64 -26.65
CA LEU A 25 -16.37 -23.50 -26.27
C LEU A 25 -17.70 -22.75 -26.23
N ILE A 26 -17.69 -21.52 -25.72
CA ILE A 26 -18.86 -20.63 -25.69
C ILE A 26 -19.23 -20.19 -27.11
N PHE A 27 -18.23 -19.82 -27.92
CA PHE A 27 -18.44 -19.39 -29.28
C PHE A 27 -19.09 -20.49 -30.11
N ASP A 28 -18.58 -21.72 -30.04
CA ASP A 28 -19.17 -22.88 -30.70
C ASP A 28 -20.62 -23.11 -30.24
N ARG A 29 -20.89 -23.06 -28.93
CA ARG A 29 -22.26 -23.22 -28.37
C ARG A 29 -23.25 -22.17 -28.87
N ILE A 30 -22.82 -20.91 -29.02
CA ILE A 30 -23.70 -19.79 -29.38
C ILE A 30 -23.85 -19.68 -30.91
N TYR A 31 -22.76 -19.84 -31.66
CA TYR A 31 -22.76 -19.60 -33.10
C TYR A 31 -23.18 -20.82 -33.92
N LEU A 32 -22.94 -22.05 -33.44
CA LEU A 32 -23.25 -23.26 -34.22
C LEU A 32 -24.73 -23.35 -34.63
N PRO A 33 -25.73 -23.06 -33.76
CA PRO A 33 -27.13 -23.07 -34.18
C PRO A 33 -27.46 -22.01 -35.24
N THR A 34 -26.83 -20.84 -35.16
CA THR A 34 -27.00 -19.75 -36.12
C THR A 34 -26.36 -20.11 -37.46
N GLN A 35 -25.14 -20.65 -37.44
CA GLN A 35 -24.45 -21.17 -38.62
C GLN A 35 -25.26 -22.26 -39.31
N GLN A 36 -25.83 -23.20 -38.54
CA GLN A 36 -26.72 -24.24 -39.07
C GLN A 36 -27.92 -23.66 -39.82
N ARG A 37 -28.55 -22.60 -39.31
CA ARG A 37 -29.69 -21.95 -39.98
C ARG A 37 -29.28 -21.24 -41.26
N ILE A 38 -28.24 -20.41 -41.19
CA ILE A 38 -27.73 -19.66 -42.35
C ILE A 38 -27.30 -20.63 -43.46
N PHE A 39 -26.52 -21.64 -43.09
CA PHE A 39 -26.10 -22.69 -44.02
C PHE A 39 -27.30 -23.42 -44.63
N ALA A 40 -28.31 -23.73 -43.81
CA ALA A 40 -29.49 -24.41 -44.31
C ALA A 40 -30.24 -23.60 -45.36
N GLU A 41 -30.39 -22.29 -45.15
CA GLU A 41 -30.99 -21.37 -46.12
C GLU A 41 -30.18 -21.26 -47.41
N GLN A 42 -28.84 -21.21 -47.31
CA GLN A 42 -27.94 -21.13 -48.47
C GLN A 42 -28.04 -22.36 -49.39
N VAL A 43 -28.11 -23.57 -48.81
CA VAL A 43 -28.14 -24.82 -49.60
C VAL A 43 -29.56 -25.21 -50.02
N ARG A 44 -30.60 -24.66 -49.38
CA ARG A 44 -32.01 -25.04 -49.62
C ARG A 44 -32.43 -24.95 -51.09
N GLY A 45 -32.08 -23.86 -51.78
CA GLY A 45 -32.45 -23.66 -53.18
C GLY A 45 -31.79 -24.67 -54.12
N GLN A 46 -30.48 -24.92 -53.91
CA GLN A 46 -29.72 -25.91 -54.68
C GLN A 46 -30.26 -27.32 -54.46
N LEU A 47 -30.57 -27.66 -53.21
CA LEU A 47 -31.12 -28.95 -52.83
C LEU A 47 -32.51 -29.18 -53.43
N TYR A 48 -33.36 -28.14 -53.46
CA TYR A 48 -34.67 -28.21 -54.08
C TYR A 48 -34.58 -28.49 -55.60
N ALA A 49 -33.71 -27.76 -56.32
CA ALA A 49 -33.52 -27.97 -57.76
C ALA A 49 -33.00 -29.37 -58.10
N LEU A 50 -32.03 -29.87 -57.31
CA LEU A 50 -31.49 -31.23 -57.47
C LEU A 50 -32.56 -32.30 -57.24
N ARG A 51 -33.36 -32.16 -56.18
CA ARG A 51 -34.48 -33.07 -55.89
C ARG A 51 -35.49 -33.06 -57.03
N GLN A 52 -35.94 -31.89 -57.46
CA GLN A 52 -36.97 -31.75 -58.48
C GLN A 52 -36.57 -32.43 -59.79
N GLY A 53 -35.32 -32.30 -60.23
CA GLY A 53 -34.90 -32.93 -61.48
C GLY A 53 -34.62 -34.44 -61.40
N LEU A 54 -34.48 -35.02 -60.20
CA LEU A 54 -34.25 -36.45 -59.98
C LEU A 54 -35.51 -37.22 -59.54
N GLN A 55 -36.49 -36.54 -58.95
CA GLN A 55 -37.77 -37.13 -58.55
C GLN A 55 -38.54 -37.69 -59.77
N GLY A 56 -39.24 -38.81 -59.56
CA GLY A 56 -40.04 -39.48 -60.60
C GLY A 56 -39.25 -40.30 -61.63
N LYS A 57 -37.92 -40.33 -61.55
CA LYS A 57 -37.04 -41.12 -62.44
C LYS A 57 -36.64 -42.46 -61.82
N ASP A 58 -36.40 -43.46 -62.67
CA ASP A 58 -35.83 -44.74 -62.25
C ASP A 58 -34.37 -44.57 -61.81
N GLU A 59 -33.80 -45.59 -61.16
CA GLU A 59 -32.45 -45.51 -60.62
C GLU A 59 -31.38 -45.26 -61.71
N ALA A 60 -31.53 -45.94 -62.85
CA ALA A 60 -30.61 -45.79 -63.96
C ALA A 60 -30.67 -44.38 -64.59
N ALA A 61 -31.83 -43.74 -64.68
CA ALA A 61 -31.93 -42.37 -65.19
C ALA A 61 -31.46 -41.33 -64.17
N GLN A 62 -31.69 -41.56 -62.88
CA GLN A 62 -31.18 -40.69 -61.82
C GLN A 62 -29.65 -40.65 -61.79
N GLN A 63 -29.00 -41.83 -61.86
CA GLN A 63 -27.54 -41.92 -61.91
C GLN A 63 -26.97 -41.26 -63.17
N ARG A 64 -27.59 -41.48 -64.34
CA ARG A 64 -27.19 -40.83 -65.61
C ARG A 64 -27.27 -39.32 -65.53
N GLN A 65 -28.35 -38.79 -64.96
CA GLN A 65 -28.51 -37.35 -64.82
C GLN A 65 -27.56 -36.73 -63.81
N LEU A 66 -27.29 -37.43 -62.70
CA LEU A 66 -26.29 -37.01 -61.73
C LEU A 66 -24.90 -36.92 -62.38
N ALA A 67 -24.55 -37.90 -63.22
CA ALA A 67 -23.29 -37.91 -63.97
C ALA A 67 -23.17 -36.72 -64.95
N THR A 68 -24.28 -36.30 -65.58
CA THR A 68 -24.31 -35.10 -66.42
C THR A 68 -24.14 -33.81 -65.62
N TRP A 69 -24.68 -33.74 -64.41
CA TRP A 69 -24.63 -32.55 -63.57
C TRP A 69 -23.33 -32.41 -62.78
N GLN A 70 -22.71 -33.52 -62.38
CA GLN A 70 -21.50 -33.56 -61.54
C GLN A 70 -20.41 -32.56 -61.98
N PRO A 71 -20.06 -32.43 -63.27
CA PRO A 71 -18.99 -31.52 -63.71
C PRO A 71 -19.34 -30.03 -63.57
N HIS A 72 -20.64 -29.69 -63.50
CA HIS A 72 -21.12 -28.31 -63.54
C HIS A 72 -21.49 -27.75 -62.16
N TYR A 73 -21.66 -28.60 -61.14
CA TYR A 73 -22.12 -28.19 -59.81
C TYR A 73 -20.98 -27.75 -58.88
N GLY A 74 -19.73 -28.11 -59.15
CA GLY A 74 -18.58 -27.75 -58.31
C GLY A 74 -18.55 -28.40 -56.91
N ILE A 75 -19.51 -29.28 -56.62
CA ILE A 75 -19.63 -30.10 -55.40
C ILE A 75 -19.82 -31.55 -55.80
N ALA A 76 -19.39 -32.49 -54.96
CA ALA A 76 -19.58 -33.90 -55.29
C ALA A 76 -21.00 -34.34 -54.93
N LEU A 77 -21.78 -34.78 -55.91
CA LEU A 77 -23.11 -35.32 -55.71
C LEU A 77 -23.06 -36.86 -55.69
N ALA A 78 -23.80 -37.48 -54.79
CA ALA A 78 -23.96 -38.93 -54.71
C ALA A 78 -25.38 -39.31 -54.30
N LEU A 79 -25.85 -40.47 -54.76
CA LEU A 79 -27.12 -41.06 -54.33
C LEU A 79 -26.84 -42.23 -53.38
N LEU A 80 -27.53 -42.25 -52.25
CA LEU A 80 -27.52 -43.34 -51.29
C LEU A 80 -28.77 -44.18 -51.48
N ALA A 81 -28.60 -45.49 -51.56
CA ALA A 81 -29.69 -46.45 -51.77
C ALA A 81 -30.68 -46.53 -50.59
N ALA A 82 -30.24 -46.19 -49.39
CA ALA A 82 -31.00 -46.27 -48.15
C ALA A 82 -30.70 -45.07 -47.23
N PRO A 83 -31.59 -44.75 -46.27
CA PRO A 83 -31.33 -43.73 -45.26
C PRO A 83 -30.04 -44.04 -44.47
N PRO A 84 -29.17 -43.05 -44.23
CA PRO A 84 -28.04 -43.23 -43.33
C PRO A 84 -28.53 -43.46 -41.88
N PRO A 85 -27.72 -44.01 -40.98
CA PRO A 85 -28.07 -44.06 -39.55
C PRO A 85 -28.14 -42.63 -39.00
N ILE A 86 -29.32 -42.16 -38.55
CA ILE A 86 -29.58 -40.78 -38.11
C ILE A 86 -29.61 -40.70 -36.58
N THR A 87 -28.96 -39.70 -35.98
CA THR A 87 -29.05 -39.44 -34.52
C THR A 87 -30.32 -38.66 -34.15
N ALA A 88 -30.69 -38.61 -32.87
CA ALA A 88 -31.86 -37.84 -32.41
C ALA A 88 -31.78 -36.34 -32.76
N GLU A 89 -30.58 -35.75 -32.71
CA GLU A 89 -30.34 -34.36 -33.12
C GLU A 89 -30.50 -34.17 -34.63
N GLU A 90 -29.94 -35.09 -35.42
CA GLU A 90 -30.07 -35.07 -36.89
C GLU A 90 -31.53 -35.31 -37.32
N GLN A 91 -32.30 -36.10 -36.57
CA GLN A 91 -33.73 -36.29 -36.84
C GLN A 91 -34.51 -34.98 -36.61
N GLN A 92 -34.18 -34.24 -35.55
CA GLN A 92 -34.75 -32.90 -35.33
C GLN A 92 -34.32 -31.91 -36.42
N GLN A 93 -33.07 -32.01 -36.89
CA GLN A 93 -32.57 -31.19 -37.99
C GLN A 93 -33.31 -31.49 -39.30
N LEU A 94 -33.52 -32.77 -39.61
CA LEU A 94 -34.26 -33.22 -40.78
C LEU A 94 -35.70 -32.69 -40.77
N GLN A 95 -36.38 -32.74 -39.63
CA GLN A 95 -37.74 -32.21 -39.48
C GLN A 95 -37.80 -30.69 -39.67
N ARG A 96 -36.79 -29.95 -39.19
CA ARG A 96 -36.75 -28.49 -39.28
C ARG A 96 -36.33 -27.98 -40.65
N ASN A 97 -35.32 -28.59 -41.25
CA ASN A 97 -34.64 -28.05 -42.43
C ASN A 97 -34.80 -28.94 -43.68
N GLY A 98 -35.39 -30.14 -43.54
CA GLY A 98 -35.54 -31.10 -44.63
C GLY A 98 -34.23 -31.77 -45.06
N MET A 99 -33.16 -31.63 -44.26
CA MET A 99 -31.83 -32.21 -44.50
C MET A 99 -31.03 -32.32 -43.20
N ILE A 100 -29.97 -33.12 -43.23
CA ILE A 100 -29.00 -33.30 -42.14
C ILE A 100 -27.61 -32.87 -42.62
N THR A 101 -26.79 -32.35 -41.70
CA THR A 101 -25.42 -31.91 -42.00
C THR A 101 -24.41 -32.66 -41.14
N ARG A 102 -23.33 -33.17 -41.74
CA ARG A 102 -22.23 -33.86 -41.06
C ARG A 102 -20.89 -33.21 -41.35
N GLN A 103 -19.89 -33.55 -40.53
CA GLN A 103 -18.50 -33.10 -40.68
C GLN A 103 -18.41 -31.57 -40.86
N LYS A 104 -18.94 -30.80 -39.88
CA LYS A 104 -18.93 -29.32 -39.92
C LYS A 104 -19.42 -28.76 -41.27
N PHE A 105 -20.60 -29.20 -41.72
CA PHE A 105 -21.26 -28.72 -42.95
C PHE A 105 -20.66 -29.21 -44.28
N GLU A 106 -19.65 -30.07 -44.26
CA GLU A 106 -19.05 -30.65 -45.47
C GLU A 106 -19.97 -31.65 -46.17
N ILE A 107 -20.77 -32.39 -45.40
CA ILE A 107 -21.67 -33.40 -45.95
C ILE A 107 -23.11 -32.97 -45.66
N VAL A 108 -23.87 -32.72 -46.72
CA VAL A 108 -25.33 -32.51 -46.62
C VAL A 108 -26.02 -33.75 -47.14
N ARG A 109 -26.96 -34.28 -46.36
CA ARG A 109 -27.78 -35.42 -46.78
C ARG A 109 -29.25 -35.09 -46.64
N ALA A 110 -30.02 -35.51 -47.62
CA ALA A 110 -31.45 -35.22 -47.62
C ALA A 110 -32.22 -36.33 -48.36
N PRO A 111 -33.42 -36.71 -47.90
CA PRO A 111 -34.24 -37.68 -48.61
C PRO A 111 -34.59 -37.12 -49.99
N LEU A 112 -34.61 -37.98 -51.01
CA LEU A 112 -34.94 -37.57 -52.37
C LEU A 112 -36.42 -37.19 -52.46
N ASP A 113 -37.29 -37.96 -51.82
CA ASP A 113 -38.70 -37.65 -51.62
C ASP A 113 -38.96 -37.36 -50.13
N PRO A 114 -39.29 -36.11 -49.75
CA PRO A 114 -39.64 -35.77 -48.38
C PRO A 114 -40.83 -36.55 -47.80
N ALA A 115 -41.75 -37.04 -48.65
CA ALA A 115 -42.91 -37.82 -48.20
C ALA A 115 -42.56 -39.28 -47.88
N HIS A 116 -41.47 -39.81 -48.46
CA HIS A 116 -41.00 -41.19 -48.26
C HIS A 116 -39.52 -41.19 -47.80
N PRO A 117 -39.25 -40.85 -46.54
CA PRO A 117 -37.88 -40.72 -46.02
C PRO A 117 -37.09 -42.04 -45.98
N ASP A 118 -37.76 -43.20 -46.10
CA ASP A 118 -37.13 -44.53 -46.16
C ASP A 118 -36.58 -44.87 -47.56
N GLY A 119 -36.83 -44.01 -48.54
CA GLY A 119 -36.35 -44.16 -49.90
C GLY A 119 -34.87 -43.79 -50.06
N ARG A 120 -34.52 -43.37 -51.28
CA ARG A 120 -33.14 -42.97 -51.63
C ARG A 120 -32.82 -41.57 -51.12
N TRP A 121 -31.56 -41.35 -50.79
CA TRP A 121 -31.07 -40.08 -50.25
C TRP A 121 -30.07 -39.44 -51.19
N LEU A 122 -30.13 -38.11 -51.29
CA LEU A 122 -29.14 -37.33 -51.98
C LEU A 122 -28.07 -36.88 -50.97
N GLN A 123 -26.81 -37.08 -51.33
CA GLN A 123 -25.64 -36.62 -50.60
C GLN A 123 -24.90 -35.59 -51.42
N LEU A 124 -24.67 -34.42 -50.83
CA LEU A 124 -23.82 -33.36 -51.36
C LEU A 124 -22.55 -33.33 -50.50
N HIS A 125 -21.39 -33.34 -51.14
CA HIS A 125 -20.10 -33.13 -50.52
C HIS A 125 -19.60 -31.74 -50.92
N LEU A 126 -19.72 -30.80 -49.99
CA LEU A 126 -19.23 -29.44 -50.15
C LEU A 126 -17.71 -29.42 -49.88
N PRO A 127 -16.96 -28.53 -50.54
CA PRO A 127 -15.56 -28.33 -50.20
C PRO A 127 -15.45 -27.90 -48.74
N GLY A 128 -14.73 -28.71 -47.94
CA GLY A 128 -14.44 -28.37 -46.56
C GLY A 128 -13.53 -27.17 -46.43
N GLU A 129 -13.46 -26.62 -45.22
CA GLU A 129 -12.46 -25.61 -44.90
C GLU A 129 -11.06 -26.21 -45.15
N PRO A 130 -10.14 -25.49 -45.82
CA PRO A 130 -8.81 -26.00 -46.04
C PRO A 130 -8.17 -26.43 -44.69
N PRO A 131 -7.38 -27.53 -44.66
CA PRO A 131 -6.78 -28.05 -43.42
C PRO A 131 -5.75 -27.10 -42.76
N THR A 132 -5.63 -25.88 -43.27
CA THR A 132 -4.88 -24.76 -42.68
C THR A 132 -5.39 -24.34 -41.30
N SER A 133 -6.49 -24.89 -40.79
CA SER A 133 -7.14 -24.47 -39.54
C SER A 133 -6.34 -24.77 -38.27
N LEU A 134 -5.68 -25.93 -38.14
CA LEU A 134 -5.04 -26.29 -36.87
C LEU A 134 -3.66 -25.63 -36.69
N TYR A 135 -2.77 -25.74 -37.70
CA TYR A 135 -1.42 -25.18 -37.60
C TYR A 135 -1.46 -23.66 -37.44
N LEU A 136 -2.27 -22.96 -38.23
CA LEU A 136 -2.36 -21.50 -38.16
C LEU A 136 -2.94 -21.04 -36.81
N THR A 137 -3.91 -21.78 -36.26
CA THR A 137 -4.49 -21.50 -34.93
C THR A 137 -3.46 -21.73 -33.82
N LEU A 138 -2.69 -22.83 -33.87
CA LEU A 138 -1.63 -23.09 -32.91
C LEU A 138 -0.53 -22.01 -32.99
N VAL A 139 -0.14 -21.61 -34.20
CA VAL A 139 0.82 -20.52 -34.41
C VAL A 139 0.26 -19.22 -33.84
N ALA A 140 -0.98 -18.85 -34.16
CA ALA A 140 -1.62 -17.64 -33.66
C ALA A 140 -1.66 -17.61 -32.11
N TYR A 141 -2.07 -18.71 -31.48
CA TYR A 141 -2.09 -18.82 -30.02
C TYR A 141 -0.68 -18.81 -29.40
N SER A 142 0.30 -19.42 -30.04
CA SER A 142 1.69 -19.40 -29.57
C SER A 142 2.28 -17.98 -29.61
N VAL A 143 2.03 -17.23 -30.68
CA VAL A 143 2.46 -15.83 -30.82
C VAL A 143 1.76 -14.96 -29.78
N MET A 144 0.46 -15.15 -29.57
CA MET A 144 -0.30 -14.40 -28.59
C MET A 144 0.19 -14.67 -27.16
N LEU A 145 0.49 -15.94 -26.83
CA LEU A 145 1.08 -16.33 -25.55
C LEU A 145 2.49 -15.74 -25.36
N ALA A 146 3.31 -15.71 -26.43
CA ALA A 146 4.66 -15.14 -26.38
C ALA A 146 4.62 -13.62 -26.15
N LEU A 147 3.77 -12.89 -26.88
CA LEU A 147 3.57 -11.44 -26.70
C LEU A 147 3.05 -11.11 -25.31
N PHE A 148 2.10 -11.90 -24.81
CA PHE A 148 1.57 -11.75 -23.46
C PHE A 148 2.67 -11.99 -22.40
N GLY A 149 3.47 -13.04 -22.58
CA GLY A 149 4.62 -13.34 -21.72
C GLY A 149 5.67 -12.22 -21.72
N LEU A 150 5.94 -11.61 -22.87
CA LEU A 150 6.86 -10.49 -22.99
C LEU A 150 6.34 -9.25 -22.25
N CYS A 151 5.05 -8.94 -22.40
CA CYS A 151 4.38 -7.84 -21.68
C CYS A 151 4.47 -8.05 -20.16
N LEU A 152 4.13 -9.25 -19.68
CA LEU A 152 4.19 -9.63 -18.27
C LEU A 152 5.64 -9.58 -17.73
N TYR A 153 6.62 -10.01 -18.53
CA TYR A 153 8.04 -9.89 -18.20
C TYR A 153 8.47 -8.44 -18.05
N ALA A 154 8.19 -7.58 -19.04
CA ALA A 154 8.53 -6.17 -19.01
C ALA A 154 7.91 -5.47 -17.78
N TRP A 155 6.62 -5.71 -17.54
CA TRP A 155 5.89 -5.17 -16.38
C TRP A 155 6.51 -5.65 -15.06
N SER A 156 6.74 -6.96 -14.92
CA SER A 156 7.34 -7.52 -13.71
C SER A 156 8.75 -6.98 -13.44
N ARG A 157 9.57 -6.78 -14.49
CA ARG A 157 10.93 -6.26 -14.37
C ARG A 157 10.95 -4.85 -13.81
N VAL A 158 10.03 -3.98 -14.23
CA VAL A 158 9.92 -2.62 -13.71
C VAL A 158 9.52 -2.63 -12.24
N LEU A 159 8.48 -3.39 -11.87
CA LEU A 159 8.02 -3.49 -10.49
C LEU A 159 9.13 -4.00 -9.56
N TRP A 160 9.84 -5.05 -9.99
CA TRP A 160 10.93 -5.63 -9.21
C TRP A 160 12.11 -4.69 -9.04
N ARG A 161 12.50 -3.94 -10.07
CA ARG A 161 13.57 -2.95 -9.98
C ARG A 161 13.25 -1.91 -8.91
N ASP A 162 12.00 -1.43 -8.88
CA ASP A 162 11.58 -0.42 -7.92
C ASP A 162 11.53 -1.00 -6.50
N LEU A 163 11.05 -2.24 -6.32
CA LEU A 163 11.07 -2.93 -5.03
C LEU A 163 12.50 -3.19 -4.53
N ASP A 164 13.43 -3.49 -5.42
CA ASP A 164 14.84 -3.70 -5.07
C ASP A 164 15.50 -2.39 -4.61
N ALA A 165 15.15 -1.25 -5.23
CA ALA A 165 15.58 0.06 -4.76
C ALA A 165 15.08 0.37 -3.34
N LEU A 166 13.84 -0.01 -3.01
CA LEU A 166 13.30 0.11 -1.66
C LEU A 166 14.01 -0.82 -0.67
N ARG A 167 14.31 -2.07 -1.08
CA ARG A 167 15.08 -3.02 -0.27
C ARG A 167 16.46 -2.47 0.07
N VAL A 168 17.21 -2.02 -0.95
CA VAL A 168 18.57 -1.46 -0.76
C VAL A 168 18.53 -0.23 0.15
N HIS A 169 17.48 0.59 0.04
CA HIS A 169 17.30 1.74 0.92
C HIS A 169 17.03 1.34 2.37
N ALA A 170 16.17 0.35 2.59
CA ALA A 170 15.93 -0.21 3.92
C ALA A 170 17.20 -0.84 4.52
N ASP A 171 17.98 -1.58 3.74
CA ASP A 171 19.25 -2.17 4.18
C ASP A 171 20.27 -1.06 4.56
N ARG A 172 20.33 0.05 3.80
CA ARG A 172 21.20 1.20 4.13
C ARG A 172 20.77 1.92 5.41
N ILE A 173 19.48 2.18 5.58
CA ILE A 173 18.94 2.75 6.83
C ILE A 173 19.26 1.83 8.01
N GLY A 174 19.06 0.52 7.85
CA GLY A 174 19.38 -0.48 8.88
C GLY A 174 20.88 -0.54 9.23
N ALA A 175 21.75 -0.20 8.28
CA ALA A 175 23.19 -0.07 8.51
C ALA A 175 23.61 1.30 9.11
N GLY A 176 22.66 2.21 9.38
CA GLY A 176 22.92 3.50 10.01
C GLY A 176 23.06 4.68 9.04
N ASP A 177 22.93 4.47 7.74
CA ASP A 177 22.95 5.53 6.73
C ASP A 177 21.55 6.16 6.59
N LEU A 178 21.25 7.09 7.50
CA LEU A 178 19.96 7.79 7.57
C LEU A 178 19.82 8.90 6.51
N GLU A 179 20.89 9.24 5.80
CA GLU A 179 20.87 10.20 4.69
C GLU A 179 20.54 9.55 3.35
N ALA A 180 20.67 8.23 3.23
CA ALA A 180 20.26 7.48 2.06
C ALA A 180 18.83 7.81 1.64
N ARG A 181 18.62 7.98 0.33
CA ARG A 181 17.29 8.19 -0.27
C ARG A 181 17.07 7.19 -1.39
N ALA A 182 15.91 6.53 -1.37
CA ALA A 182 15.44 5.76 -2.51
C ALA A 182 14.89 6.71 -3.58
N GLN A 183 15.24 6.44 -4.84
CA GLN A 183 14.68 7.12 -6.00
C GLN A 183 14.04 6.10 -6.93
N VAL A 184 12.80 6.37 -7.33
CA VAL A 184 12.05 5.57 -8.31
C VAL A 184 11.47 6.49 -9.37
N SER A 185 11.03 5.92 -10.48
CA SER A 185 10.39 6.68 -11.56
C SER A 185 9.16 7.45 -11.04
N PRO A 186 8.87 8.67 -11.53
CA PRO A 186 7.64 9.39 -11.19
C PRO A 186 6.37 8.59 -11.49
N ARG A 187 6.41 7.66 -12.44
CA ARG A 187 5.28 6.78 -12.82
C ARG A 187 5.25 5.46 -12.06
N SER A 188 6.14 5.27 -11.08
CA SER A 188 6.20 4.04 -10.29
C SER A 188 4.96 3.90 -9.41
N GLN A 189 4.39 2.69 -9.40
CA GLN A 189 3.25 2.36 -8.55
C GLN A 189 3.60 2.40 -7.05
N ILE A 190 4.87 2.22 -6.70
CA ILE A 190 5.34 2.21 -5.31
C ILE A 190 5.92 3.56 -4.86
N ARG A 191 5.83 4.62 -5.68
CA ARG A 191 6.42 5.93 -5.39
C ARG A 191 6.00 6.47 -4.02
N VAL A 192 4.71 6.35 -3.70
CA VAL A 192 4.14 6.78 -2.41
C VAL A 192 4.84 6.08 -1.24
N ILE A 193 5.07 4.76 -1.33
CA ILE A 193 5.77 3.98 -0.30
C ILE A 193 7.23 4.45 -0.15
N VAL A 194 7.92 4.68 -1.27
CA VAL A 194 9.29 5.22 -1.27
C VAL A 194 9.35 6.60 -0.62
N GLU A 195 8.40 7.48 -0.92
CA GLU A 195 8.30 8.81 -0.30
C GLU A 195 8.05 8.70 1.22
N HIS A 196 7.18 7.79 1.67
CA HIS A 196 6.97 7.53 3.09
C HIS A 196 8.23 6.97 3.77
N SER A 197 8.96 6.06 3.13
CA SER A 197 10.25 5.55 3.61
C SER A 197 11.27 6.67 3.77
N ASN A 198 11.43 7.53 2.76
CA ASN A 198 12.33 8.69 2.83
C ASN A 198 11.95 9.66 3.96
N ARG A 199 10.66 9.95 4.15
CA ARG A 199 10.17 10.79 5.28
C ARG A 199 10.41 10.14 6.64
N MET A 200 10.30 8.82 6.74
CA MET A 200 10.61 8.09 7.96
C MET A 200 12.10 8.17 8.27
N ALA A 201 12.97 7.91 7.29
CA ALA A 201 14.42 8.03 7.42
C ALA A 201 14.85 9.43 7.88
N ALA A 202 14.28 10.47 7.29
CA ALA A 202 14.55 11.85 7.69
C ALA A 202 14.16 12.15 9.16
N ARG A 203 12.99 11.66 9.61
CA ARG A 203 12.55 11.81 11.00
C ARG A 203 13.44 11.07 11.99
N VAL A 204 13.90 9.86 11.63
CA VAL A 204 14.85 9.10 12.44
C VAL A 204 16.20 9.82 12.50
N ALA A 205 16.69 10.36 11.38
CA ALA A 205 17.92 11.15 11.34
C ALA A 205 17.85 12.36 12.28
N GLU A 206 16.74 13.09 12.23
CA GLU A 206 16.50 14.26 13.08
C GLU A 206 16.45 13.88 14.56
N LEU A 207 15.75 12.80 14.93
CA LEU A 207 15.68 12.32 16.31
C LEU A 207 17.08 11.93 16.84
N VAL A 208 17.84 11.16 16.06
CA VAL A 208 19.20 10.75 16.42
C VAL A 208 20.11 11.97 16.57
N GLN A 209 19.99 12.97 15.69
CA GLN A 209 20.79 14.18 15.79
C GLN A 209 20.46 14.97 17.05
N ARG A 210 19.18 15.17 17.38
CA ARG A 210 18.75 15.85 18.61
C ARG A 210 19.27 15.14 19.86
N GLN A 211 19.19 13.81 19.89
CA GLN A 211 19.71 13.02 21.01
C GLN A 211 21.23 13.19 21.19
N ARG A 212 21.98 13.23 20.08
CA ARG A 212 23.43 13.49 20.12
C ARG A 212 23.75 14.89 20.61
N ASP A 213 23.06 15.90 20.09
CA ASP A 213 23.25 17.30 20.48
C ASP A 213 22.95 17.51 21.97
N LEU A 214 21.87 16.89 22.46
CA LEU A 214 21.50 16.88 23.88
C LEU A 214 22.58 16.21 24.74
N THR A 215 23.02 15.00 24.38
CA THR A 215 24.05 14.27 25.12
C THR A 215 25.38 15.04 25.18
N HIS A 216 25.73 15.71 24.07
CA HIS A 216 26.91 16.55 23.99
C HIS A 216 26.79 17.79 24.89
N ALA A 217 25.64 18.49 24.85
CA ALA A 217 25.38 19.63 25.71
C ALA A 217 25.46 19.26 27.21
N ILE A 218 24.80 18.17 27.61
CA ILE A 218 24.85 17.66 29.00
C ILE A 218 26.29 17.36 29.42
N SER A 219 27.06 16.68 28.56
CA SER A 219 28.45 16.34 28.86
C SER A 219 29.32 17.58 29.09
N HIS A 220 29.05 18.66 28.35
CA HIS A 220 29.74 19.94 28.52
C HIS A 220 29.35 20.65 29.81
N GLU A 221 28.04 20.77 30.07
CA GLU A 221 27.49 21.44 31.27
C GLU A 221 27.90 20.74 32.57
N LEU A 222 28.01 19.40 32.58
CA LEU A 222 28.45 18.65 33.77
C LEU A 222 29.97 18.70 33.99
N ARG A 223 30.78 18.76 32.93
CA ARG A 223 32.25 18.71 33.05
C ARG A 223 32.81 19.90 33.83
N THR A 224 32.25 21.09 33.62
CA THR A 224 32.70 22.33 34.26
C THR A 224 32.57 22.31 35.79
N PRO A 225 31.37 22.06 36.39
CA PRO A 225 31.23 22.00 37.83
C PRO A 225 31.96 20.79 38.43
N ILE A 226 32.04 19.64 37.74
CA ILE A 226 32.84 18.49 38.21
C ILE A 226 34.32 18.86 38.34
N ALA A 227 34.88 19.55 37.33
CA ALA A 227 36.27 20.01 37.37
C ALA A 227 36.51 21.01 38.50
N ARG A 228 35.56 21.92 38.75
CA ARG A 228 35.63 22.87 39.87
C ARG A 228 35.58 22.16 41.22
N VAL A 229 34.72 21.16 41.37
CA VAL A 229 34.63 20.35 42.59
C VAL A 229 35.94 19.61 42.85
N ALA A 230 36.50 18.97 41.82
CA ALA A 230 37.78 18.28 41.95
C ALA A 230 38.91 19.24 42.37
N PHE A 231 39.04 20.37 41.68
CA PHE A 231 40.07 21.36 41.98
C PHE A 231 39.90 22.00 43.38
N GLY A 232 38.65 22.27 43.78
CA GLY A 232 38.36 22.80 45.12
C GLY A 232 38.69 21.81 46.24
N LEU A 233 38.51 20.51 46.00
CA LEU A 233 38.92 19.46 46.93
C LEU A 233 40.44 19.37 47.05
N ASP A 234 41.18 19.43 45.94
CA ASP A 234 42.66 19.43 45.95
C ASP A 234 43.20 20.65 46.71
N LEU A 235 42.67 21.85 46.44
CA LEU A 235 43.04 23.07 47.17
C LEU A 235 42.71 23.03 48.67
N MET A 236 41.68 22.28 49.07
CA MET A 236 41.35 22.09 50.49
C MET A 236 42.33 21.15 51.18
N GLN A 237 42.87 20.16 50.47
CA GLN A 237 43.89 19.26 51.02
C GLN A 237 45.22 19.99 51.24
N ASP A 238 45.59 20.90 50.35
CA ASP A 238 46.85 21.67 50.41
C ASP A 238 46.80 22.91 51.33
N SER A 239 45.66 23.21 51.98
CA SER A 239 45.47 24.43 52.76
C SER A 239 45.38 24.16 54.26
N ASP A 240 46.38 24.62 55.02
CA ASP A 240 46.37 24.58 56.49
C ASP A 240 45.54 25.71 57.15
N ASP A 241 45.16 26.74 56.38
CA ASP A 241 44.32 27.84 56.89
C ASP A 241 42.83 27.43 57.00
N PRO A 242 42.25 27.42 58.23
CA PRO A 242 40.86 27.08 58.45
C PRO A 242 39.87 28.03 57.73
N ALA A 243 40.21 29.32 57.63
CA ALA A 243 39.34 30.30 56.99
C ALA A 243 39.29 30.10 55.47
N ARG A 244 40.43 29.76 54.86
CA ARG A 244 40.51 29.40 53.43
C ARG A 244 39.78 28.11 53.12
N ARG A 245 39.91 27.08 53.98
CA ARG A 245 39.15 25.82 53.86
C ARG A 245 37.65 26.03 53.95
N ALA A 246 37.18 26.90 54.85
CA ALA A 246 35.76 27.21 54.98
C ALA A 246 35.18 27.87 53.71
N ARG A 247 35.93 28.79 53.08
CA ARG A 247 35.52 29.42 51.81
C ARG A 247 35.49 28.42 50.65
N LEU A 248 36.49 27.54 50.56
CA LEU A 248 36.51 26.48 49.55
C LEU A 248 35.34 25.50 49.74
N ALA A 249 35.04 25.10 50.98
CA ALA A 249 33.90 24.25 51.28
C ALA A 249 32.56 24.87 50.90
N GLN A 250 32.38 26.19 51.07
CA GLN A 250 31.21 26.93 50.57
C GLN A 250 31.13 26.91 49.04
N GLY A 251 32.25 27.12 48.34
CA GLY A 251 32.31 27.04 46.88
C GLY A 251 31.91 25.65 46.36
N LEU A 252 32.44 24.59 46.97
CA LEU A 252 32.09 23.21 46.65
C LEU A 252 30.60 22.90 46.86
N HIS A 253 30.00 23.44 47.93
CA HIS A 253 28.56 23.31 48.15
C HIS A 253 27.73 23.99 47.05
N GLY A 254 28.19 25.15 46.56
CA GLY A 254 27.59 25.83 45.41
C GLY A 254 27.66 24.99 44.13
N ASP A 255 28.83 24.39 43.86
CA ASP A 255 29.04 23.56 42.66
C ASP A 255 28.21 22.26 42.70
N LEU A 256 28.05 21.65 43.89
CA LEU A 256 27.16 20.51 44.09
C LEU A 256 25.68 20.89 43.91
N ALA A 257 25.28 22.07 44.36
CA ALA A 257 23.93 22.58 44.14
C ALA A 257 23.66 22.83 42.65
N GLU A 258 24.65 23.37 41.92
CA GLU A 258 24.58 23.55 40.47
C GLU A 258 24.44 22.22 39.72
N LEU A 259 25.23 21.20 40.09
CA LEU A 259 25.09 19.85 39.55
C LEU A 259 23.71 19.25 39.80
N ASN A 260 23.19 19.36 41.02
CA ASN A 260 21.84 18.86 41.35
C ASN A 260 20.74 19.59 40.55
N ARG A 261 20.89 20.89 40.31
CA ARG A 261 19.98 21.66 39.46
C ARG A 261 20.01 21.14 38.03
N LEU A 262 21.19 20.98 37.43
CA LEU A 262 21.34 20.46 36.05
C LEU A 262 20.74 19.06 35.89
N VAL A 263 20.96 18.16 36.85
CA VAL A 263 20.36 16.82 36.83
C VAL A 263 18.84 16.89 36.93
N SER A 264 18.32 17.76 37.78
CA SER A 264 16.87 17.95 37.93
C SER A 264 16.23 18.49 36.65
N GLU A 265 16.89 19.45 35.99
CA GLU A 265 16.46 20.01 34.69
C GLU A 265 16.47 18.94 33.58
N LEU A 266 17.48 18.06 33.56
CA LEU A 266 17.56 16.97 32.60
C LEU A 266 16.45 15.93 32.79
N LEU A 267 16.21 15.50 34.04
CA LEU A 267 15.13 14.55 34.36
C LEU A 267 13.75 15.13 34.07
N ALA A 268 13.59 16.44 34.23
CA ALA A 268 12.39 17.16 33.85
C ALA A 268 12.20 17.17 32.32
N TYR A 269 13.26 17.40 31.55
CA TYR A 269 13.23 17.40 30.09
C TYR A 269 12.81 16.03 29.52
N GLU A 270 13.42 14.95 30.00
CA GLU A 270 13.10 13.57 29.58
C GLU A 270 11.61 13.22 29.77
N ARG A 271 11.01 13.69 30.87
CA ARG A 271 9.57 13.48 31.16
C ARG A 271 8.66 14.27 30.22
N LEU A 272 9.10 15.45 29.76
CA LEU A 272 8.35 16.24 28.78
C LEU A 272 8.43 15.64 27.37
N GLU A 273 9.56 15.01 27.02
CA GLU A 273 9.76 14.38 25.71
C GLU A 273 9.01 13.04 25.57
N HIS A 274 8.79 12.33 26.68
CA HIS A 274 8.05 11.07 26.74
C HIS A 274 6.76 11.18 27.59
N PRO A 275 5.71 11.88 27.13
CA PRO A 275 4.46 12.08 27.89
C PRO A 275 3.64 10.81 28.12
N SER A 276 4.11 9.64 27.69
CA SER A 276 3.43 8.34 27.81
C SER A 276 3.21 7.85 29.25
N GLU A 277 3.69 8.57 30.26
CA GLU A 277 3.40 8.33 31.69
C GLU A 277 2.99 9.61 32.43
N GLY A 278 2.33 10.57 31.75
CA GLY A 278 1.83 11.79 32.38
C GLY A 278 0.80 11.49 33.46
N GLU A 279 0.98 12.06 34.65
CA GLU A 279 -0.09 12.11 35.65
C GLU A 279 -1.34 12.75 34.99
N PRO A 280 -2.56 12.25 35.27
CA PRO A 280 -3.76 12.83 34.68
C PRO A 280 -3.89 14.29 35.11
N MET A 281 -4.52 15.12 34.27
CA MET A 281 -4.96 16.46 34.65
C MET A 281 -5.77 16.38 35.95
N GLN A 282 -5.36 17.16 36.93
CA GLN A 282 -6.03 17.26 38.23
C GLN A 282 -6.54 18.68 38.42
N ARG A 283 -7.70 18.76 39.05
CA ARG A 283 -8.28 20.04 39.46
C ARG A 283 -7.60 20.48 40.75
N ILE A 284 -6.73 21.49 40.66
CA ILE A 284 -5.98 22.06 41.79
C ILE A 284 -6.68 23.30 42.36
N GLU A 285 -6.67 23.43 43.68
CA GLU A 285 -7.05 24.69 44.36
C GLU A 285 -5.89 25.68 44.22
N ALA A 286 -6.11 26.73 43.45
CA ALA A 286 -5.05 27.56 42.88
C ALA A 286 -4.23 28.31 43.95
N ASN A 287 -4.90 28.87 44.96
CA ASN A 287 -4.25 29.59 46.05
C ASN A 287 -3.43 28.66 46.95
N ASP A 288 -4.01 27.54 47.35
CA ASP A 288 -3.33 26.56 48.22
C ASP A 288 -2.09 25.98 47.52
N TRP A 289 -2.22 25.67 46.23
CA TRP A 289 -1.12 25.18 45.42
C TRP A 289 0.01 26.21 45.26
N LEU A 290 -0.31 27.49 44.99
CA LEU A 290 0.69 28.56 44.90
C LEU A 290 1.42 28.76 46.24
N GLN A 291 0.69 28.75 47.35
CA GLN A 291 1.27 28.89 48.69
C GLN A 291 2.21 27.72 49.01
N ALA A 292 1.80 26.49 48.69
CA ALA A 292 2.62 25.30 48.91
C ALA A 292 3.89 25.30 48.04
N CYS A 293 3.78 25.64 46.76
CA CYS A 293 4.92 25.62 45.83
C CYS A 293 5.95 26.73 46.13
N LEU A 294 5.51 27.87 46.66
CA LEU A 294 6.37 29.04 46.89
C LEU A 294 6.89 29.16 48.33
N ALA A 295 6.54 28.23 49.22
CA ALA A 295 6.97 28.26 50.61
C ALA A 295 8.51 28.29 50.74
N ASP A 296 9.20 27.47 49.96
CA ASP A 296 10.66 27.39 49.97
C ASP A 296 11.28 28.64 49.30
N ALA A 297 10.73 29.05 48.16
CA ALA A 297 11.17 30.23 47.43
C ALA A 297 11.04 31.53 48.24
N ARG A 298 10.02 31.64 49.12
CA ARG A 298 9.90 32.78 50.04
C ARG A 298 11.07 32.86 51.02
N ARG A 299 11.49 31.72 51.57
CA ARG A 299 12.63 31.67 52.50
C ARG A 299 13.93 32.05 51.79
N ASP A 300 14.09 31.63 50.54
CA ASP A 300 15.27 31.97 49.75
C ASP A 300 15.27 33.45 49.34
N ALA A 301 14.11 34.02 49.00
CA ALA A 301 13.96 35.45 48.76
C ALA A 301 14.33 36.28 50.01
N GLU A 302 13.84 35.91 51.18
CA GLU A 302 14.16 36.57 52.46
C GLU A 302 15.66 36.54 52.77
N ARG A 303 16.33 35.40 52.54
CA ARG A 303 17.79 35.27 52.70
C ARG A 303 18.57 36.16 51.74
N ALA A 304 18.04 36.36 50.54
CA ALA A 304 18.62 37.24 49.52
C ALA A 304 18.25 38.72 49.72
N GLY A 305 17.42 39.06 50.71
CA GLY A 305 16.93 40.43 50.93
C GLY A 305 15.89 40.89 49.91
N LEU A 306 15.25 39.96 49.21
CA LEU A 306 14.23 40.20 48.19
C LEU A 306 12.82 40.01 48.77
N VAL A 307 11.85 40.72 48.21
CA VAL A 307 10.42 40.56 48.58
C VAL A 307 9.70 39.73 47.52
N LEU A 308 9.29 38.50 47.88
CA LEU A 308 8.45 37.66 47.03
C LEU A 308 6.97 37.86 47.37
N ARG A 309 6.23 38.57 46.52
CA ARG A 309 4.78 38.80 46.66
C ARG A 309 4.00 37.78 45.85
N VAL A 310 3.00 37.16 46.47
CA VAL A 310 2.07 36.25 45.80
C VAL A 310 0.69 36.91 45.83
N GLN A 311 0.20 37.35 44.68
CA GLN A 311 -1.14 37.89 44.58
C GLN A 311 -2.16 36.75 44.72
N PRO A 312 -3.29 36.97 45.44
CA PRO A 312 -4.38 36.01 45.45
C PRO A 312 -4.83 35.70 44.02
N SER A 313 -4.92 34.41 43.70
CA SER A 313 -5.41 33.95 42.40
C SER A 313 -6.85 34.42 42.22
N ALA A 314 -7.12 35.04 41.07
CA ALA A 314 -8.49 35.39 40.66
C ALA A 314 -9.31 34.16 40.22
N LEU A 315 -8.63 33.02 40.03
CA LEU A 315 -9.22 31.74 39.69
C LEU A 315 -9.18 30.83 40.93
N PRO A 316 -10.32 30.30 41.42
CA PRO A 316 -10.31 29.42 42.59
C PRO A 316 -9.66 28.06 42.27
N ARG A 317 -9.90 27.55 41.06
CA ARG A 317 -9.45 26.23 40.62
C ARG A 317 -8.87 26.27 39.21
N VAL A 318 -7.87 25.44 38.95
CA VAL A 318 -7.25 25.26 37.64
C VAL A 318 -7.11 23.77 37.36
N ASP A 319 -7.37 23.34 36.13
CA ASP A 319 -7.11 21.95 35.71
C ASP A 319 -5.70 21.91 35.09
N ALA A 320 -4.79 21.16 35.71
CA ALA A 320 -3.39 21.08 35.31
C ALA A 320 -2.74 19.76 35.76
N GLU A 321 -1.58 19.44 35.21
CA GLU A 321 -0.70 18.41 35.77
C GLU A 321 0.13 19.05 36.90
N PRO A 322 -0.15 18.76 38.19
CA PRO A 322 0.37 19.56 39.30
C PRO A 322 1.91 19.61 39.33
N ARG A 323 2.56 18.49 39.01
CA ARG A 323 4.03 18.37 38.98
C ARG A 323 4.66 19.18 37.86
N LEU A 324 4.13 19.14 36.64
CA LEU A 324 4.66 19.92 35.51
C LEU A 324 4.44 21.42 35.73
N LEU A 325 3.28 21.80 36.25
CA LEU A 325 3.01 23.20 36.60
C LEU A 325 3.95 23.69 37.72
N GLN A 326 4.26 22.84 38.70
CA GLN A 326 5.18 23.18 39.79
C GLN A 326 6.60 23.38 39.28
N LEU A 327 7.05 22.48 38.39
CA LEU A 327 8.33 22.60 37.73
C LEU A 327 8.44 23.92 36.96
N ALA A 328 7.43 24.24 36.13
CA ALA A 328 7.40 25.48 35.37
C ALA A 328 7.46 26.72 36.28
N LEU A 329 6.65 26.76 37.35
CA LEU A 329 6.66 27.84 38.33
C LEU A 329 8.02 27.97 39.03
N SER A 330 8.60 26.84 39.47
CA SER A 330 9.89 26.84 40.18
C SER A 330 11.02 27.36 39.30
N ASN A 331 11.03 27.03 38.01
CA ASN A 331 12.00 27.55 37.06
C ASN A 331 11.84 29.05 36.84
N LEU A 332 10.61 29.55 36.68
CA LEU A 332 10.35 30.98 36.50
C LEU A 332 10.73 31.79 37.74
N VAL A 333 10.32 31.34 38.94
CA VAL A 333 10.62 32.04 40.19
C VAL A 333 12.10 31.94 40.55
N GLY A 334 12.73 30.79 40.33
CA GLY A 334 14.18 30.64 40.51
C GLY A 334 14.96 31.57 39.58
N ASN A 335 14.49 31.79 38.36
CA ASN A 335 15.09 32.77 37.46
C ASN A 335 14.87 34.21 37.96
N ALA A 336 13.63 34.55 38.31
CA ALA A 336 13.27 35.87 38.82
C ALA A 336 14.09 36.24 40.07
N LEU A 337 14.24 35.34 41.04
CA LEU A 337 15.02 35.58 42.25
C LEU A 337 16.52 35.79 41.98
N ARG A 338 17.08 35.23 40.90
CA ARG A 338 18.49 35.46 40.52
C ARG A 338 18.74 36.84 39.90
N HIS A 339 17.74 37.41 39.24
CA HIS A 339 17.89 38.63 38.45
C HIS A 339 17.19 39.86 39.04
N ALA A 340 16.26 39.65 39.98
CA ALA A 340 15.56 40.72 40.68
C ALA A 340 16.52 41.61 41.46
N ARG A 341 16.18 42.91 41.53
CA ARG A 341 16.89 43.89 42.35
C ARG A 341 16.33 43.96 43.76
N SER A 342 15.01 43.88 43.89
CA SER A 342 14.34 44.03 45.19
C SER A 342 13.06 43.23 45.33
N GLN A 343 12.36 42.90 44.24
CA GLN A 343 11.06 42.25 44.33
C GLN A 343 10.75 41.30 43.18
N VAL A 344 10.00 40.25 43.50
CA VAL A 344 9.39 39.31 42.55
C VAL A 344 7.91 39.19 42.88
N GLU A 345 7.07 39.25 41.87
CA GLU A 345 5.62 39.16 41.99
C GLU A 345 5.08 37.96 41.21
N VAL A 346 4.31 37.09 41.87
CA VAL A 346 3.65 35.94 41.26
C VAL A 346 2.15 36.13 41.29
N SER A 347 1.48 36.01 40.14
CA SER A 347 0.03 36.10 40.03
C SER A 347 -0.55 35.03 39.10
N LEU A 348 -1.79 34.61 39.38
CA LEU A 348 -2.53 33.66 38.55
C LEU A 348 -3.90 34.25 38.23
N VAL A 349 -4.09 34.61 36.96
CA VAL A 349 -5.24 35.39 36.48
C VAL A 349 -5.94 34.73 35.31
N GLY A 350 -7.24 34.94 35.16
CA GLY A 350 -7.99 34.51 33.98
C GLY A 350 -7.87 35.53 32.84
N VAL A 351 -7.37 35.12 31.68
CA VAL A 351 -7.26 35.98 30.49
C VAL A 351 -7.84 35.24 29.29
N GLY A 352 -8.90 35.79 28.69
CA GLY A 352 -9.51 35.23 27.47
C GLY A 352 -9.98 33.77 27.62
N GLY A 353 -10.55 33.42 28.78
CA GLY A 353 -11.03 32.07 29.07
C GLY A 353 -9.95 31.05 29.44
N ARG A 354 -8.69 31.48 29.63
CA ARG A 354 -7.56 30.63 30.03
C ARG A 354 -6.93 31.11 31.33
N ALA A 355 -6.39 30.18 32.12
CA ALA A 355 -5.55 30.52 33.26
C ALA A 355 -4.18 31.01 32.78
N CYS A 356 -3.69 32.11 33.35
CA CYS A 356 -2.42 32.73 33.03
C CYS A 356 -1.62 32.90 34.33
N LEU A 357 -0.56 32.13 34.47
CA LEU A 357 0.44 32.27 35.52
C LEU A 357 1.48 33.30 35.09
N ARG A 358 1.75 34.29 35.93
CA ARG A 358 2.74 35.36 35.69
C ARG A 358 3.75 35.40 36.83
N VAL A 359 5.00 35.62 36.48
CA VAL A 359 6.12 35.86 37.39
C VAL A 359 6.85 37.09 36.86
N ASP A 360 6.75 38.19 37.60
CA ASP A 360 7.32 39.49 37.23
C ASP A 360 8.45 39.84 38.21
N ASP A 361 9.61 40.27 37.72
CA ASP A 361 10.74 40.74 38.51
C ASP A 361 11.16 42.17 38.13
N ASP A 362 11.87 42.85 39.03
CA ASP A 362 12.40 44.21 38.81
C ASP A 362 13.84 44.24 38.30
N GLY A 363 14.29 43.14 37.68
CA GLY A 363 15.61 42.99 37.07
C GLY A 363 15.80 43.77 35.77
N PRO A 364 17.02 43.76 35.20
CA PRO A 364 17.36 44.52 33.99
C PRO A 364 16.74 43.98 32.68
N GLY A 365 16.08 42.82 32.71
CA GLY A 365 15.53 42.15 31.52
C GLY A 365 16.56 41.29 30.81
#